data_AF-A0A822IKQ9-F1
#
_entry.id   AF-A0A822IKQ9-F1
#
_cell.length_a   1.000
_cell.length_b   1.000
_cell.length_c   1.000
_cell.angle_alpha   90.00
_cell.angle_beta   90.00
_cell.angle_gamma   90.00
#
_symmetry.space_group_name_H-M   'P 1'
#
loop_
_entity.id
_entity.type
_entity.pdbx_description
1 polymer ?
#
loop_
_entity_poly.entity_id
_entity_poly.type
_entity_poly.pdbx_seq_one_letter_code
_entity_poly.pdbx_strand_id
1 'polypeptide(L)'
;MIHSGTGTISLKSSNVEYTSDNVCGSCSAPERVNYSTPHLQVYTQPGKGVDMDTDFEDWEDYSLKNRYDLVEEFDATVDECISVFKALVDSCKVVEKEIMVPKTIRVIECAGVEA
;
A
#
# COMPACT_ATOMS: atom_id res chain seq x y z
N MET A 1 15.82 -20.30 1.31
CA MET A 1 15.33 -19.89 2.64
C MET A 1 14.69 -18.52 2.51
N ILE A 2 13.39 -18.50 2.22
CA ILE A 2 12.59 -17.27 2.23
C ILE A 2 12.28 -16.95 3.69
N HIS A 3 12.81 -15.85 4.20
CA HIS A 3 12.50 -15.37 5.54
C HIS A 3 11.10 -14.76 5.49
N SER A 4 10.14 -15.44 6.10
CA SER A 4 8.76 -14.99 6.27
C SER A 4 8.73 -13.77 7.19
N GLY A 5 8.99 -12.59 6.63
CA GLY A 5 8.82 -11.33 7.34
C GLY A 5 7.34 -11.07 7.56
N THR A 6 6.85 -11.29 8.79
CA THR A 6 5.54 -10.85 9.23
C THR A 6 5.54 -9.32 9.36
N GLY A 7 5.43 -8.63 8.22
CA GLY A 7 5.25 -7.18 8.19
C GLY A 7 3.84 -6.84 8.68
N THR A 8 3.74 -6.23 9.85
CA THR A 8 2.48 -5.66 10.34
C THR A 8 2.22 -4.32 9.65
N ILE A 9 1.20 -4.26 8.80
CA ILE A 9 0.70 -2.98 8.25
C ILE A 9 -0.10 -2.31 9.37
N SER A 10 0.49 -1.29 10.00
CA SER A 10 -0.22 -0.48 11.00
C SER A 10 -1.07 0.58 10.29
N LEU A 11 -2.39 0.38 10.27
CA LEU A 11 -3.34 1.41 9.85
C LEU A 11 -3.48 2.42 11.00
N LYS A 12 -2.94 3.64 10.82
CA LYS A 12 -3.12 4.72 11.79
C LYS A 12 -4.55 5.27 11.69
N SER A 13 -5.32 5.17 12.77
CA SER A 13 -6.58 5.90 12.89
C SER A 13 -6.27 7.40 12.96
N SER A 14 -6.67 8.12 11.94
CA SER A 14 -6.58 9.58 11.89
C SER A 14 -7.99 10.13 11.94
N ASN A 15 -8.25 11.12 12.80
CA ASN A 15 -9.52 11.85 12.83
C ASN A 15 -9.82 12.37 11.42
N VAL A 16 -10.88 11.87 10.80
CA VAL A 16 -11.21 12.12 9.39
C VAL A 16 -11.95 13.45 9.29
N GLU A 17 -11.26 14.49 8.81
CA GLU A 17 -11.94 15.70 8.35
C GLU A 17 -12.60 15.42 6.99
N TYR A 18 -13.89 15.71 6.91
CA TYR A 18 -14.70 15.50 5.71
C TYR A 18 -14.42 16.60 4.69
N THR A 19 -13.71 16.30 3.61
CA THR A 19 -13.46 17.21 2.49
C THR A 19 -14.04 16.60 1.21
N SER A 20 -14.60 17.42 0.32
CA SER A 20 -15.38 16.99 -0.87
C SER A 20 -14.60 16.15 -1.90
N ASP A 21 -13.31 15.93 -1.69
CA ASP A 21 -12.39 15.16 -2.53
C ASP A 21 -12.17 13.71 -2.01
N ASN A 22 -12.82 13.32 -0.91
CA ASN A 22 -12.66 11.99 -0.30
C ASN A 22 -13.63 10.91 -0.86
N VAL A 23 -14.17 11.15 -2.06
CA VAL A 23 -15.16 10.27 -2.70
C VAL A 23 -14.51 9.22 -3.59
N CYS A 24 -15.02 7.98 -3.51
CA CYS A 24 -14.59 6.91 -4.41
C CYS A 24 -15.05 7.16 -5.85
N GLY A 25 -14.14 7.18 -6.83
CA GLY A 25 -14.50 7.38 -8.25
C GLY A 25 -15.35 6.28 -8.90
N SER A 26 -15.52 5.12 -8.22
CA SER A 26 -16.33 3.99 -8.71
C SER A 26 -17.73 3.96 -8.09
N CYS A 27 -17.84 4.14 -6.77
CA CYS A 27 -19.12 4.03 -6.04
C CYS A 27 -19.61 5.36 -5.44
N SER A 28 -18.86 6.45 -5.57
CA SER A 28 -19.15 7.78 -5.02
C SER A 28 -19.31 7.85 -3.50
N ALA A 29 -19.01 6.78 -2.77
CA ALA A 29 -19.07 6.76 -1.32
C ALA A 29 -17.98 7.69 -0.71
N PRO A 30 -18.34 8.57 0.24
CA PRO A 30 -17.44 9.51 0.90
C PRO A 30 -16.65 8.90 2.08
N GLU A 31 -16.22 7.64 1.91
CA GLU A 31 -15.62 6.83 2.99
C GLU A 31 -14.08 6.78 2.93
N ARG A 32 -13.46 7.44 1.96
CA ARG A 32 -11.99 7.46 1.90
C ARG A 32 -11.44 8.46 2.92
N VAL A 33 -10.31 8.09 3.54
CA VAL A 33 -9.58 8.96 4.46
C VAL A 33 -8.45 9.62 3.70
N ASN A 34 -8.47 10.95 3.60
CA ASN A 34 -7.36 11.71 3.07
C ASN A 34 -6.24 11.73 4.13
N TYR A 35 -5.07 11.20 3.78
CA TYR A 35 -3.90 11.28 4.65
C TYR A 35 -3.39 12.72 4.69
N SER A 36 -3.12 13.24 5.89
CA SER A 36 -2.57 14.60 6.06
C SER A 36 -1.17 14.77 5.45
N THR A 37 -0.46 13.67 5.22
CA THR A 37 0.80 13.63 4.49
C THR A 37 0.84 12.36 3.64
N PRO A 38 1.16 12.45 2.33
CA PRO A 38 1.29 11.26 1.49
C PRO A 38 2.33 10.29 2.08
N HIS A 39 1.94 9.05 2.36
CA HIS A 39 2.86 8.04 2.87
C HIS A 39 3.89 7.58 1.84
N LEU A 40 3.52 7.62 0.56
CA LEU A 40 4.34 7.22 -0.58
C LEU A 40 4.04 8.20 -1.72
N GLN A 41 5.05 8.97 -2.14
CA GLN A 41 4.94 9.80 -3.32
C GLN A 41 5.72 9.10 -4.44
N VAL A 42 5.00 8.64 -5.45
CA VAL A 42 5.64 8.07 -6.65
C VAL A 42 6.31 9.24 -7.38
N TYR A 43 7.62 9.37 -7.21
CA TYR A 43 8.42 10.31 -7.98
C TYR A 43 8.69 9.71 -9.35
N THR A 44 7.93 10.13 -10.35
CA THR A 44 8.33 9.98 -11.74
C THR A 44 9.05 11.27 -12.15
N GLN A 45 10.25 11.15 -12.68
CA GLN A 45 11.01 12.31 -13.16
C GLN A 45 10.19 12.95 -14.30
N PRO A 46 9.67 14.19 -14.14
CA PRO A 46 8.79 14.78 -15.12
C PRO A 46 9.49 14.92 -16.48
N GLY A 47 8.76 14.59 -17.55
CA GLY A 47 9.30 14.62 -18.91
C GLY A 47 10.34 13.55 -19.20
N LYS A 48 10.47 12.50 -18.37
CA LYS A 48 11.32 11.34 -18.63
C LYS A 48 10.47 10.08 -18.89
N GLY A 49 10.26 9.75 -20.17
CA GLY A 49 9.68 8.48 -20.61
C GLY A 49 10.61 7.29 -20.37
N VAL A 50 10.13 6.07 -20.61
CA VAL A 50 10.91 4.84 -20.38
C VAL A 50 12.17 4.79 -21.25
N ASP A 51 12.04 5.15 -22.53
CA ASP A 51 13.16 5.16 -23.48
C ASP A 51 13.47 6.55 -24.04
N MET A 52 12.78 7.61 -23.62
CA MET A 52 13.18 9.00 -23.91
C MET A 52 13.59 9.33 -25.35
N ASP A 53 12.80 8.89 -26.33
CA ASP A 53 13.11 9.05 -27.76
C ASP A 53 14.50 8.51 -28.13
N THR A 54 14.97 7.47 -27.43
CA THR A 54 16.23 6.80 -27.75
C THR A 54 16.16 6.28 -29.17
N ASP A 55 17.15 6.70 -29.96
CA ASP A 55 17.38 6.14 -31.28
C ASP A 55 18.05 4.77 -31.14
N PHE A 56 17.42 3.76 -31.75
CA PHE A 56 17.86 2.38 -31.72
C PHE A 56 18.51 1.93 -33.05
N GLU A 57 18.61 2.81 -34.05
CA GLU A 57 19.11 2.45 -35.39
C GLU A 57 20.55 1.90 -35.36
N ASP A 58 21.40 2.45 -34.50
CA ASP A 58 22.81 2.05 -34.38
C ASP A 58 23.06 0.90 -33.38
N TRP A 59 22.00 0.31 -32.81
CA TRP A 59 22.16 -0.76 -31.83
C TRP A 59 22.49 -2.08 -32.52
N GLU A 60 23.45 -2.81 -31.94
CA GLU A 60 23.70 -4.19 -32.33
C GLU A 60 22.49 -5.08 -31.97
N ASP A 61 22.22 -6.10 -32.80
CA ASP A 61 21.12 -7.06 -32.60
C ASP A 61 21.09 -7.65 -31.17
N TYR A 62 22.26 -7.91 -30.60
CA TYR A 62 22.38 -8.41 -29.22
C TYR A 62 21.86 -7.40 -28.18
N SER A 63 22.16 -6.12 -28.36
CA SER A 63 21.71 -5.04 -27.48
C SER A 63 20.21 -4.83 -27.58
N LEU A 64 19.65 -4.90 -28.79
CA LEU A 64 18.20 -4.85 -29.03
C LEU A 64 17.50 -6.01 -28.34
N LYS A 65 18.03 -7.23 -28.49
CA LYS A 65 17.49 -8.41 -27.82
C LYS A 65 17.50 -8.25 -26.30
N ASN A 66 18.59 -7.79 -25.70
CA ASN A 66 18.65 -7.58 -24.25
C ASN A 66 17.62 -6.55 -23.77
N ARG A 67 17.39 -5.48 -24.55
CA ARG A 67 16.37 -4.48 -24.20
C ARG A 67 14.97 -5.07 -24.27
N TYR A 68 14.68 -5.84 -25.32
CA TYR A 68 13.41 -6.56 -25.47
C TYR A 68 13.18 -7.52 -24.30
N ASP A 69 14.16 -8.39 -24.02
CA ASP A 69 14.08 -9.38 -22.95
C ASP A 69 13.82 -8.69 -21.59
N LEU A 70 14.45 -7.53 -21.33
CA LEU A 70 14.20 -6.73 -20.12
C LEU A 70 12.76 -6.18 -20.04
N VAL A 71 12.20 -5.67 -21.15
CA VAL A 71 10.82 -5.17 -21.16
C VAL A 71 9.84 -6.31 -20.93
N GLU A 72 10.07 -7.44 -21.60
CA GLU A 72 9.23 -8.64 -21.50
C GLU A 72 9.23 -9.19 -20.06
N GLU A 73 10.40 -9.31 -19.43
CA GLU A 73 10.52 -9.75 -18.04
C GLU A 73 9.82 -8.79 -17.07
N PHE A 74 9.92 -7.48 -17.32
CA PHE A 74 9.24 -6.48 -16.52
C PHE A 74 7.71 -6.61 -16.62
N ASP A 75 7.17 -6.75 -17.83
CA ASP A 75 5.74 -6.93 -18.07
C ASP A 75 5.22 -8.19 -17.38
N ALA A 76 5.92 -9.32 -17.54
CA ALA A 76 5.60 -10.58 -16.87
C ALA A 76 5.59 -10.46 -15.34
N THR A 77 6.54 -9.70 -14.77
CA THR A 77 6.62 -9.45 -13.32
C THR A 77 5.44 -8.62 -12.83
N VAL A 78 5.01 -7.62 -13.61
CA VAL A 78 3.85 -6.79 -13.27
C VAL A 78 2.56 -7.63 -13.30
N ASP A 79 2.42 -8.50 -14.29
CA ASP A 79 1.30 -9.44 -14.38
C ASP A 79 1.24 -10.39 -13.18
N GLU A 80 2.39 -10.91 -12.72
CA GLU A 80 2.47 -11.71 -11.50
C GLU A 80 2.02 -10.91 -10.26
N CYS A 81 2.50 -9.67 -10.12
CA CYS A 81 2.09 -8.79 -9.02
C CYS A 81 0.58 -8.54 -9.01
N ILE A 82 -0.02 -8.30 -10.17
CA ILE A 82 -1.46 -8.11 -10.33
C ILE A 82 -2.20 -9.39 -9.94
N SER A 83 -1.71 -10.56 -10.37
CA SER A 83 -2.29 -11.87 -10.03
C SER A 83 -2.30 -12.10 -8.51
N VAL A 84 -1.18 -11.84 -7.83
CA VAL A 84 -1.07 -11.95 -6.38
C VAL A 84 -2.01 -10.97 -5.67
N PHE A 85 -2.08 -9.72 -6.15
CA PHE A 85 -2.98 -8.72 -5.59
C PHE A 85 -4.45 -9.12 -5.73
N LYS A 86 -4.86 -9.62 -6.90
CA LYS A 86 -6.21 -10.14 -7.13
C LYS A 86 -6.52 -11.30 -6.17
N ALA A 87 -5.61 -12.26 -6.05
CA ALA A 87 -5.78 -13.38 -5.12
C ALA A 87 -5.94 -12.91 -3.67
N LEU A 88 -5.21 -11.87 -3.26
CA LEU A 88 -5.37 -11.25 -1.94
C LEU A 88 -6.76 -10.62 -1.78
N VAL A 89 -7.21 -9.82 -2.76
CA VAL A 89 -8.53 -9.18 -2.73
C VAL A 89 -9.66 -10.20 -2.70
N ASP A 90 -9.53 -11.30 -3.44
CA ASP A 90 -10.56 -12.35 -3.51
C ASP A 90 -10.59 -13.22 -2.24
N SER A 91 -9.44 -13.40 -1.57
CA SER A 91 -9.31 -14.29 -0.40
C SER A 91 -9.39 -13.58 0.95
N CYS A 92 -9.12 -12.28 1.01
CA CYS A 92 -8.99 -11.52 2.25
C CYS A 92 -10.11 -10.48 2.37
N LYS A 93 -10.73 -10.42 3.56
CA LYS A 93 -11.70 -9.38 3.92
C LYS A 93 -11.12 -8.52 5.04
N VAL A 94 -11.22 -7.20 4.89
CA VAL A 94 -10.95 -6.27 5.99
C VAL A 94 -12.04 -6.45 7.04
N VAL A 95 -11.64 -6.88 8.23
CA VAL A 95 -12.54 -7.09 9.37
C VAL A 95 -12.06 -6.26 10.55
N GLU A 96 -13.01 -5.63 11.23
CA GLU A 96 -12.73 -4.95 12.50
C GLU A 96 -12.57 -6.00 13.59
N LYS A 97 -11.51 -5.86 14.38
CA LYS A 97 -11.25 -6.72 15.53
C LYS A 97 -10.91 -5.86 16.74
N GLU A 98 -11.80 -5.86 17.72
CA GLU A 98 -11.52 -5.29 19.03
C GLU A 98 -10.62 -6.26 19.82
N ILE A 99 -9.50 -5.76 20.31
CA ILE A 99 -8.60 -6.52 21.20
C ILE A 99 -8.61 -5.89 22.59
N MET A 100 -8.95 -6.68 23.60
CA MET A 100 -8.84 -6.27 25.00
C MET A 100 -7.37 -6.34 25.41
N VAL A 101 -6.74 -5.17 25.57
CA VAL A 101 -5.34 -5.09 26.03
C VAL A 101 -5.33 -5.19 27.56
N PRO A 102 -4.70 -6.23 28.15
CA PRO A 102 -4.56 -6.30 29.60
C PRO A 102 -3.75 -5.10 30.09
N LYS A 103 -4.38 -4.26 30.92
CA LYS A 103 -3.78 -3.04 31.46
C LYS A 103 -3.73 -3.12 32.97
N THR A 104 -2.53 -3.14 33.53
CA THR A 104 -2.35 -2.97 34.97
C THR A 104 -2.51 -1.50 35.33
N ILE A 105 -3.44 -1.19 36.23
CA ILE A 105 -3.64 0.15 36.78
C ILE A 105 -3.39 0.12 38.30
N ARG A 106 -2.90 1.24 38.84
CA ARG A 106 -2.83 1.43 40.29
C ARG A 106 -4.06 2.22 40.70
N VAL A 107 -4.82 1.67 41.65
CA VAL A 107 -5.99 2.31 42.22
C VAL A 107 -5.73 2.52 43.70
N ILE A 108 -6.14 3.66 44.23
CA ILE A 108 -6.18 3.90 45.67
C ILE A 108 -7.49 3.29 46.17
N GLU A 109 -7.40 2.18 46.89
CA GLU A 109 -8.52 1.62 47.62
C GLU A 109 -8.49 2.15 49.05
N CYS A 110 -9.48 2.96 49.40
CA CYS A 110 -9.71 3.34 50.78
C CYS A 110 -10.52 2.22 51.45
N ALA A 111 -10.02 1.69 52.57
CA ALA A 111 -10.81 0.78 53.40
C ALA A 111 -12.12 1.47 53.79
N GLY A 112 -13.25 0.78 53.60
CA GLY A 112 -14.58 1.35 53.72
C GLY A 112 -14.78 2.14 55.01
N VAL A 113 -15.44 3.29 54.88
CA VAL A 113 -16.28 3.80 55.96
C VAL A 113 -17.46 2.82 56.02
N GLU A 114 -17.42 1.90 56.97
CA GLU A 114 -18.60 1.09 57.30
C GLU A 114 -19.73 2.05 57.70
N ALA A 115 -20.86 1.93 57.01
CA ALA A 115 -22.08 2.70 57.28
C ALA A 115 -22.82 2.13 58.50
#